data_AF-A0A955H8H4-F1
#
_entry.id   AF-A0A955H8H4-F1
#
_cell.length_a   1.000
_cell.length_b   1.000
_cell.length_c   1.000
_cell.angle_alpha   90.00
_cell.angle_beta   90.00
_cell.angle_gamma   90.00
#
_symmetry.space_group_name_H-M   'P 1'
#
loop_
_entity.id
_entity.type
_entity.pdbx_description
1 polymer ?
#
loop_
_entity_poly.entity_id
_entity_poly.type
_entity_poly.pdbx_seq_one_letter_code
_entity_poly.pdbx_strand_id
1 'polypeptide(L)'
;MNSFKKAVLETIDNTAISEDRIISSNNTLAKIINLLLSEGVLSEGEMMDRLHKRILTVGRDSYIHHKSVTAYSIYPDHTLSPQCLAHAIVHSELSSKERDGIRYDGQTEVQFIHEYYDVHLPEKLFSQLTTFKETPITDDSWSSCC
;
A
#
# COMPACT_ATOMS: atom_id res chain seq x y z
N MET A 1 11.44 16.77 -18.77
CA MET A 1 11.50 16.43 -17.32
C MET A 1 10.10 16.30 -16.70
N ASN A 2 9.20 17.29 -16.84
CA ASN A 2 7.90 17.27 -16.15
C ASN A 2 6.97 16.10 -16.51
N SER A 3 6.97 15.63 -17.76
CA SER A 3 6.16 14.47 -18.16
C SER A 3 6.61 13.16 -17.51
N PHE A 4 7.92 12.99 -17.32
CA PHE A 4 8.48 11.77 -16.73
C PHE A 4 8.24 11.70 -15.22
N LYS A 5 8.49 12.80 -14.49
CA LYS A 5 8.11 12.93 -13.07
C LYS A 5 6.63 12.61 -12.87
N LYS A 6 5.77 13.18 -13.71
CA LYS A 6 4.32 12.95 -13.65
C LYS A 6 3.97 11.47 -13.83
N ALA A 7 4.58 10.78 -14.80
CA ALA A 7 4.32 9.36 -15.04
C ALA A 7 4.74 8.48 -13.85
N VAL A 8 5.85 8.80 -13.17
CA VAL A 8 6.27 8.08 -11.96
C VAL A 8 5.27 8.29 -10.82
N LEU A 9 4.82 9.53 -10.60
CA LEU A 9 3.80 9.83 -9.58
C LEU A 9 2.46 9.13 -9.90
N GLU A 10 2.02 9.15 -11.15
CA GLU A 10 0.83 8.42 -11.60
C GLU A 10 0.99 6.91 -11.38
N THR A 11 2.18 6.35 -11.53
CA THR A 11 2.44 4.93 -11.23
C THR A 11 2.27 4.63 -9.74
N ILE A 12 2.73 5.53 -8.86
CA ILE A 12 2.57 5.40 -7.41
C ILE A 12 1.10 5.50 -7.02
N ASP A 13 0.38 6.48 -7.59
CA ASP A 13 -1.06 6.67 -7.39
C ASP A 13 -1.89 5.45 -7.81
N ASN A 14 -1.37 4.59 -8.70
CA ASN A 14 -2.04 3.38 -9.17
C ASN A 14 -1.42 2.08 -8.61
N THR A 15 -0.47 2.18 -7.68
CA THR A 15 0.18 0.99 -7.11
C THR A 15 -0.84 0.18 -6.31
N ALA A 16 -0.82 -1.14 -6.50
CA ALA A 16 -1.66 -2.07 -5.75
C ALA A 16 -1.05 -2.33 -4.37
N ILE A 17 -1.84 -2.10 -3.33
CA ILE A 17 -1.48 -2.36 -1.93
C ILE A 17 -2.39 -3.48 -1.43
N SER A 18 -1.79 -4.53 -0.88
CA SER A 18 -2.49 -5.59 -0.14
C SER A 18 -1.83 -5.70 1.21
N GLU A 19 -2.64 -5.74 2.25
CA GLU A 19 -2.16 -5.69 3.63
C GLU A 19 -1.18 -4.52 3.85
N ASP A 20 0.06 -4.82 4.26
CA ASP A 20 1.18 -3.91 4.47
C ASP A 20 2.19 -3.91 3.31
N ARG A 21 1.81 -4.38 2.11
CA ARG A 21 2.73 -4.63 1.00
C ARG A 21 2.30 -4.03 -0.32
N ILE A 22 3.30 -3.69 -1.13
CA ILE A 22 3.12 -3.38 -2.55
C ILE A 22 3.17 -4.68 -3.36
N ILE A 23 2.09 -4.97 -4.09
CA ILE A 23 1.92 -6.26 -4.81
C ILE A 23 2.86 -6.35 -6.03
N SER A 24 3.35 -5.24 -6.55
CA SER A 24 4.30 -5.21 -7.68
C SER A 24 5.56 -4.42 -7.34
N SER A 25 6.49 -5.02 -6.59
CA SER A 25 7.83 -4.47 -6.42
C SER A 25 8.62 -4.63 -7.73
N ASN A 26 8.50 -3.65 -8.63
CA ASN A 26 9.27 -3.60 -9.86
C ASN A 26 10.65 -2.98 -9.57
N ASN A 27 11.71 -3.79 -9.62
CA ASN A 27 13.09 -3.34 -9.44
C ASN A 27 13.46 -2.15 -10.35
N THR A 28 12.86 -2.04 -11.54
CA THR A 28 13.05 -0.88 -12.44
C THR A 28 12.39 0.38 -11.88
N LEU A 29 11.20 0.29 -11.30
CA LEU A 29 10.52 1.43 -10.68
C LEU A 29 11.33 1.93 -9.47
N ALA A 30 11.84 1.03 -8.64
CA ALA A 30 12.70 1.39 -7.51
C ALA A 30 13.95 2.16 -7.95
N LYS A 31 14.64 1.69 -9.00
CA LYS A 31 15.80 2.39 -9.59
C LYS A 31 15.44 3.78 -10.10
N ILE A 32 14.31 3.90 -10.79
CA ILE A 32 13.84 5.19 -11.32
C ILE A 32 13.52 6.15 -10.18
N ILE A 33 12.80 5.71 -9.15
CA ILE A 33 12.48 6.53 -7.98
C ILE A 33 13.76 7.00 -7.29
N ASN A 34 14.70 6.09 -7.00
CA ASN A 34 15.96 6.43 -6.35
C ASN A 34 16.79 7.44 -7.16
N LEU A 35 16.84 7.32 -8.49
CA LEU A 35 17.49 8.30 -9.35
C LEU A 35 16.80 9.67 -9.26
N LEU A 36 15.47 9.72 -9.31
CA LEU A 36 14.74 10.99 -9.23
C LEU A 36 14.88 11.66 -7.85
N LEU A 37 15.02 10.87 -6.78
CA LEU A 37 15.33 11.36 -5.43
C LEU A 37 16.76 11.92 -5.36
N SER A 38 17.77 11.20 -5.88
CA SER A 38 19.17 11.65 -5.83
C SER A 38 19.42 12.92 -6.65
N GLU A 39 18.68 13.09 -7.75
CA GLU A 39 18.73 14.29 -8.59
C GLU A 39 17.86 15.45 -8.07
N GLY A 40 17.15 15.26 -6.93
CA GLY A 40 16.27 16.28 -6.34
C GLY A 40 15.03 16.62 -7.17
N VAL A 41 14.69 15.79 -8.16
CA VAL A 41 13.49 15.96 -9.01
C VAL A 41 12.23 15.58 -8.24
N LEU A 42 12.35 14.57 -7.38
CA LEU A 42 11.36 14.19 -6.38
C LEU A 42 11.93 14.44 -4.99
N SER A 43 11.07 14.86 -4.06
CA SER A 43 11.42 14.89 -2.65
C SER A 43 10.78 13.70 -1.93
N GLU A 44 11.41 13.25 -0.86
CA GLU A 44 10.85 12.22 0.01
C GLU A 44 9.48 12.64 0.56
N GLY A 45 9.32 13.89 0.99
CA GLY A 45 8.03 14.42 1.46
C GLY A 45 6.92 14.31 0.41
N GLU A 46 7.21 14.66 -0.86
CA GLU A 46 6.23 14.51 -1.95
C GLU A 46 5.83 13.04 -2.17
N MET A 47 6.79 12.11 -2.05
CA MET A 47 6.52 10.68 -2.17
C MET A 47 5.67 10.15 -1.01
N MET A 48 5.98 10.58 0.21
CA MET A 48 5.24 10.22 1.42
C MET A 48 3.80 10.72 1.37
N ASP A 49 3.59 11.97 0.96
CA ASP A 49 2.25 12.54 0.79
C ASP A 49 1.42 11.77 -0.25
N ARG A 50 2.06 11.34 -1.33
CA ARG A 50 1.44 10.55 -2.40
C ARG A 50 1.06 9.15 -1.92
N LEU A 51 1.97 8.47 -1.23
CA LEU A 51 1.70 7.18 -0.62
C LEU A 51 0.58 7.24 0.41
N HIS A 52 0.59 8.26 1.27
CA HIS A 52 -0.47 8.46 2.25
C HIS A 52 -1.84 8.62 1.56
N LYS A 53 -1.95 9.48 0.53
CA LYS A 53 -3.19 9.59 -0.27
C LYS A 53 -3.61 8.27 -0.91
N ARG A 54 -2.64 7.49 -1.40
CA ARG A 54 -2.91 6.17 -1.98
C ARG A 54 -3.42 5.18 -0.93
N ILE A 55 -2.84 5.15 0.27
CA ILE A 55 -3.31 4.34 1.41
C ILE A 55 -4.77 4.69 1.74
N LEU A 56 -5.11 5.97 1.85
CA LEU A 56 -6.47 6.42 2.11
C LEU A 56 -7.44 5.95 1.01
N THR A 57 -7.03 6.06 -0.26
CA THR A 57 -7.82 5.59 -1.41
C THR A 57 -8.06 4.07 -1.32
N VAL A 58 -7.02 3.27 -1.05
CA VAL A 58 -7.14 1.82 -0.90
C VAL A 58 -7.99 1.44 0.32
N GLY A 59 -7.91 2.22 1.41
CA GLY A 59 -8.78 2.05 2.57
C GLY A 59 -10.25 2.29 2.23
N ARG A 60 -10.55 3.33 1.44
CA ARG A 60 -11.89 3.60 0.90
C ARG A 60 -12.39 2.47 0.02
N ASP A 61 -11.54 1.97 -0.88
CA ASP A 61 -11.86 0.82 -1.75
C ASP A 61 -12.15 -0.45 -0.91
N SER A 62 -11.39 -0.66 0.17
CA SER A 62 -11.60 -1.76 1.10
C SER A 62 -12.94 -1.65 1.83
N TYR A 63 -13.35 -0.44 2.23
CA TYR A 63 -14.70 -0.20 2.76
C TYR A 63 -15.80 -0.49 1.72
N ILE A 64 -15.62 -0.06 0.47
CA ILE A 64 -16.58 -0.34 -0.61
C ILE A 64 -16.68 -1.85 -0.85
N HIS A 65 -15.55 -2.55 -0.86
CA HIS A 65 -15.52 -4.01 -0.98
C HIS A 65 -16.28 -4.69 0.17
N HIS A 66 -16.01 -4.28 1.42
CA HIS A 66 -16.75 -4.72 2.61
C HIS A 66 -18.27 -4.54 2.48
N LYS A 67 -18.74 -3.43 1.89
CA LYS A 67 -20.17 -3.15 1.73
C LYS A 67 -20.83 -3.81 0.53
N SER A 68 -20.07 -4.06 -0.54
CA SER A 68 -20.63 -4.48 -1.84
C SER A 68 -20.95 -5.97 -1.93
N VAL A 69 -20.31 -6.81 -1.12
CA VAL A 69 -20.54 -8.26 -1.15
C VAL A 69 -21.79 -8.60 -0.34
N THR A 70 -22.92 -8.70 -1.02
CA THR A 70 -24.24 -8.93 -0.42
C THR A 70 -24.53 -10.40 -0.13
N ALA A 71 -23.85 -11.33 -0.81
CA ALA A 71 -24.06 -12.78 -0.67
C ALA A 71 -23.31 -13.38 0.54
N TYR A 72 -22.20 -12.78 0.96
CA TYR A 72 -21.41 -13.17 2.12
C TYR A 72 -20.93 -11.89 2.80
N SER A 73 -21.14 -11.78 4.12
CA SER A 73 -20.56 -10.66 4.86
C SER A 73 -19.05 -10.82 4.85
N ILE A 74 -18.36 -9.98 4.09
CA ILE A 74 -16.93 -9.77 4.27
C ILE A 74 -16.79 -8.93 5.54
N TYR A 75 -15.88 -9.33 6.42
CA TYR A 75 -15.53 -8.56 7.61
C TYR A 75 -14.33 -7.66 7.29
N PRO A 76 -14.16 -6.54 8.00
CA PRO A 76 -13.15 -5.53 7.66
C PRO A 76 -11.71 -6.07 7.66
N ASP A 77 -11.42 -7.04 8.53
CA ASP A 77 -10.17 -7.81 8.62
C ASP A 77 -9.94 -8.78 7.46
N HIS A 78 -10.99 -9.12 6.69
CA HIS A 78 -10.93 -9.97 5.51
C HIS A 78 -10.99 -9.18 4.19
N THR A 79 -10.84 -7.85 4.26
CA THR A 79 -10.70 -7.01 3.06
C THR A 79 -9.31 -7.17 2.44
N LEU A 80 -9.08 -6.62 1.26
CA LEU A 80 -7.78 -6.72 0.56
C LEU A 80 -6.65 -6.00 1.32
N SER A 81 -6.97 -4.95 2.06
CA SER A 81 -5.99 -4.24 2.90
C SER A 81 -6.67 -3.70 4.17
N PRO A 82 -6.81 -4.54 5.21
CA PRO A 82 -7.39 -4.11 6.47
C PRO A 82 -6.57 -3.01 7.15
N GLN A 83 -5.25 -2.98 6.95
CA GLN A 83 -4.36 -1.92 7.42
C GLN A 83 -4.68 -0.57 6.76
N CYS A 84 -4.91 -0.54 5.43
CA CYS A 84 -5.32 0.68 4.75
C CYS A 84 -6.72 1.13 5.21
N LEU A 85 -7.64 0.19 5.47
CA LEU A 85 -8.96 0.52 6.03
C LEU A 85 -8.84 1.13 7.44
N ALA A 86 -8.04 0.53 8.33
CA ALA A 86 -7.78 1.07 9.66
C ALA A 86 -7.15 2.48 9.57
N HIS A 87 -6.20 2.67 8.65
CA HIS A 87 -5.58 3.97 8.39
C HIS A 87 -6.61 5.01 7.91
N ALA A 88 -7.50 4.66 7.00
CA ALA A 88 -8.58 5.53 6.54
C ALA A 88 -9.56 5.93 7.67
N ILE A 89 -9.86 5.00 8.60
CA ILE A 89 -10.70 5.30 9.77
C ILE A 89 -10.02 6.32 10.69
N VAL A 90 -8.75 6.09 11.04
CA VAL A 90 -7.99 6.96 11.95
C VAL A 90 -7.82 8.36 11.37
N HIS A 91 -7.60 8.47 10.05
CA HIS A 91 -7.41 9.73 9.35
C HIS A 91 -8.72 10.40 8.88
N SER A 92 -9.87 9.94 9.36
CA SER A 92 -11.19 10.52 9.08
C SER A 92 -11.58 10.57 7.59
N GLU A 93 -11.05 9.66 6.78
CA GLU A 93 -11.44 9.49 5.37
C GLU A 93 -12.84 8.85 5.25
N LEU A 94 -13.28 8.13 6.28
CA LEU A 94 -14.64 7.62 6.40
C LEU A 94 -15.43 8.49 7.39
N SER A 95 -16.64 8.89 6.98
CA SER A 95 -17.56 9.60 7.86
C SER A 95 -18.06 8.70 9.00
N SER A 96 -18.55 9.30 10.10
CA SER A 96 -19.11 8.54 11.23
C SER A 96 -20.21 7.56 10.80
N LYS A 97 -21.09 7.98 9.89
CA LYS A 97 -22.16 7.13 9.35
C LYS A 97 -21.63 5.92 8.58
N GLU A 98 -20.52 6.08 7.85
CA GLU A 98 -19.89 4.98 7.14
C GLU A 98 -19.22 4.01 8.10
N ARG A 99 -18.55 4.54 9.14
CA ARG A 99 -17.94 3.74 10.21
C ARG A 99 -18.97 2.91 10.98
N ASP A 100 -20.11 3.51 11.33
CA ASP A 100 -21.25 2.79 11.95
C ASP A 100 -21.78 1.67 11.05
N GLY A 101 -21.56 1.78 9.74
CA GLY A 101 -21.94 0.79 8.74
C GLY A 101 -20.97 -0.38 8.58
N ILE A 102 -19.81 -0.36 9.25
CA ILE A 102 -18.83 -1.43 9.27
C ILE A 102 -19.30 -2.49 10.28
N ARG A 103 -19.31 -3.76 9.83
CA ARG A 103 -19.72 -4.89 10.65
C ARG A 103 -18.46 -5.66 11.02
N TYR A 104 -18.16 -5.71 12.30
CA TYR A 104 -17.03 -6.44 12.84
C TYR A 104 -17.49 -7.83 13.33
N ASP A 105 -16.67 -8.86 13.16
CA ASP A 105 -16.92 -10.19 13.71
C ASP A 105 -16.16 -10.38 15.02
N GLY A 106 -16.88 -10.44 16.15
CA GLY A 106 -16.25 -10.64 17.46
C GLY A 106 -15.34 -9.51 17.97
N GLN A 107 -15.14 -8.44 17.20
CA GLN A 107 -14.31 -7.28 17.56
C GLN A 107 -15.08 -5.95 17.49
N THR A 108 -14.54 -4.91 18.12
CA THR A 108 -15.00 -3.51 18.03
C THR A 108 -14.12 -2.72 17.07
N GLU A 109 -14.56 -1.53 16.64
CA GLU A 109 -13.72 -0.62 15.86
C GLU A 109 -12.38 -0.34 16.55
N VAL A 110 -12.39 -0.15 17.88
CA VAL A 110 -11.18 0.11 18.67
C VAL A 110 -10.21 -1.07 18.62
N GLN A 111 -10.72 -2.31 18.72
CA GLN A 111 -9.89 -3.52 18.60
C GLN A 111 -9.32 -3.67 17.19
N PHE A 112 -10.16 -3.45 16.17
CA PHE A 112 -9.71 -3.49 14.77
C PHE A 112 -8.62 -2.46 14.49
N ILE A 113 -8.79 -1.22 14.94
CA ILE A 113 -7.76 -0.17 14.82
C ILE A 113 -6.49 -0.60 15.56
N HIS A 114 -6.62 -1.10 16.79
CA HIS A 114 -5.46 -1.56 17.56
C HIS A 114 -4.68 -2.67 16.85
N GLU A 115 -5.35 -3.58 16.16
CA GLU A 115 -4.71 -4.72 15.46
C GLU A 115 -4.12 -4.35 14.10
N TYR A 116 -4.79 -3.47 13.34
CA TYR A 116 -4.47 -3.23 11.93
C TYR A 116 -3.91 -1.83 11.64
N TYR A 117 -4.10 -0.84 12.52
CA TYR A 117 -3.53 0.48 12.30
C TYR A 117 -2.03 0.46 12.56
N ASP A 118 -1.27 0.82 11.53
CA ASP A 118 0.16 1.06 11.62
C ASP A 118 0.46 2.50 11.24
N VAL A 119 0.93 3.27 12.22
CA VAL A 119 1.34 4.67 12.03
C VAL A 119 2.52 4.80 11.08
N HIS A 120 3.32 3.74 10.93
CA HIS A 120 4.49 3.69 10.04
C HIS A 120 4.19 3.02 8.70
N LEU A 121 2.91 2.78 8.37
CA LEU A 121 2.53 2.17 7.09
C LEU A 121 3.06 2.94 5.88
N PRO A 122 2.94 4.28 5.78
CA PRO A 122 3.52 5.05 4.68
C PRO A 122 5.03 4.82 4.52
N GLU A 123 5.79 4.83 5.61
CA GLU A 123 7.24 4.65 5.62
C GLU A 123 7.62 3.23 5.20
N LYS A 124 6.88 2.23 5.67
CA LYS A 124 7.06 0.83 5.26
C LYS A 124 6.84 0.66 3.76
N LEU A 125 5.77 1.23 3.22
CA LEU A 125 5.50 1.16 1.78
C LEU A 125 6.51 1.96 0.96
N PHE A 126 6.97 3.10 1.47
CA PHE A 126 8.02 3.90 0.84
C PHE A 126 9.35 3.12 0.78
N SER A 127 9.73 2.48 1.89
CA SER A 127 10.89 1.60 1.93
C SER A 127 10.76 0.46 0.92
N GLN A 128 9.57 -0.14 0.77
CA GLN A 128 9.35 -1.17 -0.26
C GLN A 128 9.46 -0.65 -1.69
N LEU A 129 9.02 0.58 -1.97
CA LEU A 129 9.16 1.21 -3.30
C LEU A 129 10.62 1.51 -3.66
N THR A 130 11.45 1.82 -2.67
CA THR A 130 12.83 2.28 -2.86
C THR A 130 13.86 1.18 -2.65
N THR A 131 13.49 0.08 -2.00
CA THR A 131 14.38 -1.06 -1.78
C THR A 131 14.56 -1.86 -3.06
N PHE A 132 15.80 -1.96 -3.51
CA PHE A 132 16.21 -2.86 -4.56
C PHE A 132 16.40 -4.27 -3.97
N LYS A 133 15.67 -5.27 -4.49
CA LYS A 133 15.98 -6.67 -4.19
C LYS A 133 16.95 -7.17 -5.24
N GLU A 134 18.21 -7.35 -4.86
CA GLU A 134 19.14 -8.15 -5.66
C GLU A 134 18.56 -9.56 -5.75
N THR A 135 18.13 -9.95 -6.95
CA THR A 135 17.88 -11.36 -7.22
C THR A 135 19.27 -12.00 -7.23
N PRO A 136 19.61 -12.91 -6.30
CA PRO A 136 20.86 -13.63 -6.42
C PRO A 136 20.84 -14.35 -7.76
N ILE A 137 21.89 -14.13 -8.56
CA ILE A 137 22.15 -14.95 -9.74
C ILE A 137 22.55 -16.31 -9.16
N THR A 138 21.61 -17.25 -9.09
CA THR A 138 21.95 -18.65 -8.88
C THR A 138 22.64 -19.10 -10.16
N ASP A 139 23.96 -19.19 -10.10
CA ASP A 139 24.77 -19.77 -11.14
C ASP A 139 24.52 -21.29 -11.14
N ASP A 140 23.38 -21.70 -11.71
CA ASP A 140 23.07 -23.10 -12.03
C ASP A 140 23.86 -23.51 -13.29
N SER A 141 25.15 -23.18 -13.33
CA SER A 141 26.10 -23.76 -14.27
C SER A 141 26.32 -25.22 -13.89
N TRP A 142 25.45 -26.09 -14.40
CA TRP A 142 25.75 -27.42 -14.91
C TRP A 142 26.94 -28.12 -14.23
N SER A 143 26.75 -28.68 -13.04
CA SER A 143 27.55 -29.82 -12.60
C SER A 143 27.02 -31.10 -13.26
N SER A 144 27.10 -31.13 -14.59
CA SER A 144 27.19 -32.37 -15.35
C SER A 144 28.67 -32.68 -15.53
N CYS A 145 29.04 -33.94 -15.30
CA CYS A 145 30.38 -34.54 -15.39
C CYS A 145 31.16 -34.56 -14.07
N CYS A 146 30.94 -35.60 -13.26
CA CYS A 146 31.94 -36.64 -12.97
C CYS A 146 31.23 -37.90 -12.48
#